data_AF-A0A971RW88-F1
#
_entry.id   AF-A0A971RW88-F1
#
_cell.length_a   1.000
_cell.length_b   1.000
_cell.length_c   1.000
_cell.angle_alpha   90.00
_cell.angle_beta   90.00
_cell.angle_gamma   90.00
#
_symmetry.space_group_name_H-M   'P 1'
#
loop_
_entity.id
_entity.type
_entity.pdbx_description
1 polymer ?
#
loop_
_entity_poly.entity_id
_entity_poly.type
_entity_poly.pdbx_seq_one_letter_code
_entity_poly.pdbx_strand_id
1 'polypeptide(L)' 'MHIDRIIEASVDFSKKPKALTCPNCKEQLGVMVKLKREKKEVYKMIRSAFNTREEN' A
#
# COMPACT_ATOMS: atom_id res chain seq x y z
N MET A 1 14.66 -0.14 -19.14
CA MET A 1 14.03 -1.43 -18.79
C MET A 1 13.36 -1.27 -17.43
N HIS A 2 12.04 -1.33 -17.38
CA HIS A 2 11.31 -1.36 -16.10
C HIS A 2 11.48 -2.78 -15.56
N ILE A 3 12.23 -2.94 -14.47
CA ILE A 3 12.35 -4.25 -13.81
C ILE A 3 11.12 -4.36 -12.93
N ASP A 4 10.14 -5.15 -13.36
CA ASP A 4 9.02 -5.56 -12.52
C ASP A 4 9.56 -6.38 -11.34
N ARG A 5 9.93 -5.68 -10.26
CA ARG A 5 10.27 -6.31 -8.99
C ARG A 5 8.98 -6.84 -8.41
N ILE A 6 8.71 -8.13 -8.60
CA ILE A 6 7.71 -8.84 -7.81
C ILE A 6 8.27 -8.87 -6.38
N ILE A 7 7.72 -8.01 -5.52
CA ILE A 7 8.07 -7.99 -4.10
C ILE A 7 7.14 -8.98 -3.42
N GLU A 8 7.70 -10.05 -2.84
CA GLU A 8 6.94 -10.95 -1.99
C GLU A 8 6.32 -10.16 -0.84
N ALA A 9 5.00 -10.15 -0.78
CA ALA A 9 4.29 -9.45 0.25
C ALA A 9 3.85 -10.42 1.33
N SER A 10 4.12 -10.07 2.58
CA SER A 10 3.61 -10.79 3.76
C SER A 10 2.10 -10.62 3.98
N VAL A 11 1.40 -9.95 3.06
CA VAL A 11 -0.03 -9.67 3.09
C VAL A 11 -0.69 -10.34 1.89
N ASP A 12 -1.72 -11.16 2.13
CA ASP A 12 -2.51 -11.76 1.07
C ASP A 12 -3.41 -10.71 0.40
N PHE A 13 -3.00 -10.23 -0.77
CA PHE A 13 -3.75 -9.24 -1.54
C PHE A 13 -4.97 -9.82 -2.26
N SER A 14 -5.09 -11.15 -2.36
CA SER A 14 -6.26 -11.85 -2.94
C SER A 14 -7.56 -11.47 -2.22
N LYS A 15 -7.48 -11.24 -0.90
CA LYS A 15 -8.62 -10.88 -0.06
C LYS A 15 -8.97 -9.39 -0.07
N LYS A 16 -8.19 -8.55 -0.79
CA LYS A 16 -8.42 -7.10 -0.91
C LYS A 16 -8.76 -6.43 0.44
N PRO A 17 -7.88 -6.50 1.44
CA PRO A 17 -8.17 -5.96 2.76
C PRO A 17 -8.47 -4.45 2.66
N LYS A 18 -9.50 -3.96 3.38
CA LYS A 18 -9.89 -2.53 3.34
C LYS A 18 -8.80 -1.61 3.88
N ALA A 19 -7.94 -2.11 4.75
CA ALA A 19 -6.78 -1.40 5.30
C ALA A 19 -5.54 -2.28 5.17
N LEU A 20 -4.41 -1.66 4.85
CA LEU A 20 -3.10 -2.28 4.94
C LEU A 20 -2.59 -2.06 6.35
N THR A 21 -2.23 -3.15 7.01
CA THR A 21 -1.59 -3.15 8.32
C THR A 21 -0.25 -3.83 8.21
N CYS A 22 0.73 -3.34 8.97
CA CYS A 22 2.03 -3.98 9.05
C CYS A 22 1.88 -5.31 9.81
N PRO A 23 2.28 -6.45 9.25
CA PRO A 23 2.15 -7.74 9.93
C PRO A 23 3.04 -7.85 11.18
N ASN A 24 4.11 -7.05 11.26
CA ASN A 24 5.06 -7.07 12.38
C ASN A 24 4.61 -6.19 13.56
N CYS A 25 4.28 -4.92 13.32
CA CYS A 25 3.91 -3.97 14.38
C CYS A 25 2.41 -3.66 14.46
N LYS A 26 1.59 -4.22 13.56
CA LYS A 26 0.13 -3.99 13.44
C LYS A 26 -0.26 -2.54 13.16
N GLU A 27 0.69 -1.68 12.85
CA GLU A 27 0.43 -0.29 12.54
C GLU A 27 -0.29 -0.16 11.20
N GLN A 28 -1.21 0.81 11.11
CA GLN A 28 -1.97 1.04 9.88
C GLN A 28 -1.09 1.77 8.87
N LEU A 29 -0.82 1.08 7.77
CA LEU A 29 0.02 1.53 6.68
C LEU A 29 -0.81 2.33 5.66
N GLY A 30 -2.04 1.90 5.37
CA GLY A 30 -2.86 2.59 4.39
C GLY A 30 -4.30 2.12 4.36
N VAL A 31 -5.13 2.83 3.59
CA VAL A 31 -6.55 2.52 3.42
C VAL A 31 -6.90 2.39 1.95
N MET A 32 -7.78 1.44 1.62
CA MET A 32 -8.29 1.30 0.26
C MET A 32 -9.20 2.48 -0.06
N VAL A 33 -8.93 3.13 -1.19
CA VAL A 33 -9.75 4.20 -1.74
C VAL A 33 -10.09 3.90 -3.19
N LYS A 34 -11.32 4.24 -3.58
CA LYS A 34 -11.76 4.13 -4.97
C LYS A 34 -11.51 5.46 -5.68
N LEU A 35 -10.62 5.45 -6.67
CA LEU A 35 -10.41 6.62 -7.52
C LEU A 35 -11.62 6.78 -8.44
N LYS A 36 -12.43 7.82 -8.20
CA LYS A 36 -13.68 8.09 -8.93
C LYS A 36 -13.47 8.21 -10.44
N ARG A 37 -12.32 8.76 -10.86
CA ARG A 37 -12.00 9.02 -12.28
C ARG A 37 -11.65 7.76 -13.07
N GLU A 38 -10.90 6.83 -12.46
CA GLU A 38 -10.38 5.66 -13.15
C GLU A 38 -11.14 4.37 -12.83
N LYS A 39 -12.15 4.42 -11.95
CA LYS A 39 -12.85 3.23 -11.40
C LYS A 39 -11.88 2.17 -10.83
N LYS A 40 -10.68 2.59 -10.42
CA LYS A 40 -9.64 1.73 -9.85
C LYS A 40 -9.66 1.82 -8.32
N GLU A 41 -9.40 0.68 -7.69
CA GLU A 41 -9.17 0.57 -6.26
C GLU A 41 -7.66 0.70 -6.03
N VAL A 42 -7.26 1.64 -5.17
CA VAL A 42 -5.86 1.86 -4.82
C VAL A 42 -5.72 1.97 -3.31
N TYR A 43 -4.53 1.69 -2.79
CA TYR A 43 -4.24 1.92 -1.38
C TYR A 43 -3.62 3.31 -1.19
N LYS A 44 -4.30 4.15 -0.42
CA LYS A 44 -3.77 5.43 0.03
C LYS A 44 -2.89 5.19 1.26
N MET A 45 -1.59 5.29 1.06
CA MET A 45 -0.57 5.15 2.09
C MET A 45 -0.59 6.35 3.06
N ILE A 46 -0.51 6.09 4.37
CA ILE A 46 -0.35 7.10 5.41
C ILE A 46 1.10 7.58 5.41
N ARG A 47 1.34 8.86 5.11
CA ARG A 47 2.70 9.41 4.94
C ARG A 47 3.63 9.18 6.14
N SER A 48 3.10 9.18 7.37
CA SER A 48 3.89 8.98 8.58
C SER A 48 4.24 7.52 8.88
N ALA A 49 3.56 6.56 8.23
CA ALA A 49 3.71 5.13 8.50
C ALA A 49 4.82 4.46 7.68
N PHE A 50 5.51 5.23 6.83
CA PHE A 50 6.62 4.74 6.02
C PHE A 50 7.73 5.77 5.98
N ASN A 51 8.97 5.30 5.97
CA ASN A 51 10.11 6.12 5.61
C ASN A 51 10.00 6.48 4.11
N THR A 52 9.33 7.58 3.79
CA THR A 52 9.40 8.18 2.46
C THR A 52 10.79 8.78 2.31
N ARG A 53 11.49 8.43 1.24
CA ARG A 53 12.77 9.05 0.88
C ARG A 53 12.54 10.57 0.79
N GLU A 54 13.23 11.36 1.61
CA GLU A 54 13.18 12.82 1.50
C GLU A 54 13.81 13.21 0.16
N GLU A 55 13.00 13.71 -0.78
CA GLU A 55 13.53 14.41 -1.95
C GLU A 55 14.00 15.80 -1.48
N ASN A 56 15.32 15.97 -1.39
CA ASN A 56 15.99 17.27 -1.36
C ASN A 56 16.09 17.84 -2.78
#